data_AF-A0A1A2JQP3-F1
#
_entry.id   AF-A0A1A2JQP3-F1
#
_cell.length_a   1.000
_cell.length_b   1.000
_cell.length_c   1.000
_cell.angle_alpha   90.00
_cell.angle_beta   90.00
_cell.angle_gamma   90.00
#
_symmetry.space_group_name_H-M   'P 1'
#
loop_
_entity.id
_entity.type
_entity.pdbx_description
1 polymer ?
#
loop_
_entity_poly.entity_id
_entity_poly.type
_entity_poly.pdbx_seq_one_letter_code
_entity_poly.pdbx_strand_id
1 'polypeptide(L)'
;MAARHHVLSSSIASLHGDEQAVGTPLNDTELTALQRTRRFGAAGTVLMAIGALGAGARPVVQDPTFGVRLLNLPSRIQTVSLTMTTTGAVMMTLAWLMLGRFALGSRRMSRGDLDRTLMLWILPLLIAPPMYSKDVYSYLAQSQISLEGLDPYRVGPASGLGLSHVFTLSVPTLWRETPAPYGPLFLWIGRGISAITGENIVAAVLCHRLVELIGVGLIVWATPRLARRCGVAEVSALWLGAANPLLIMHLVAGVHNEALMLGLMLAGAEFALRGIDSPRLFPASWRPGPDWEPLGMLLAGAVLIALSSQVKLPSLLALGFVTMALAYRCGGNLRALLLAGGAMSALSLAVMAVVGWASGLGFGWIYTLGTANVVRSWMSPPTLLALGTGQVGILLGLGDHTTAVLGLTRAIGVLIITVMVGWLLVAVFRGRLHPIGGLGVALGVTVLLFPVVQPWYLLWAIIPLAAWATRTGFRVAVIVITLVVGIFGPTANGDRFALFQIVDATLASTLIVVVLIALTYTRLPWRRLPTEGGETPQPAAGAAPAPDPTQTPNPEAIPDAYADST
;
A
#
# COMPACT_ATOMS: atom_id res chain seq x y z
N MET A 1 -35.12 -9.11 -2.12
CA MET A 1 -35.15 -7.64 -2.02
C MET A 1 -35.62 -7.28 -0.62
N ALA A 2 -34.76 -6.70 0.21
CA ALA A 2 -35.12 -6.21 1.55
C ALA A 2 -34.51 -4.82 1.74
N ALA A 3 -35.36 -3.87 2.10
CA ALA A 3 -35.08 -2.44 2.13
C ALA A 3 -33.98 -2.08 3.15
N ARG A 4 -32.95 -1.36 2.67
CA ARG A 4 -31.84 -0.85 3.50
C ARG A 4 -32.28 0.47 4.15
N HIS A 5 -32.34 0.52 5.47
CA HIS A 5 -32.50 1.78 6.20
C HIS A 5 -31.20 2.59 6.13
N HIS A 6 -31.22 3.60 5.26
CA HIS A 6 -30.18 4.60 5.06
C HIS A 6 -30.40 5.80 5.98
N VAL A 7 -29.58 6.00 7.00
CA VAL A 7 -29.09 7.35 7.36
C VAL A 7 -27.78 7.16 8.16
N LEU A 8 -26.72 7.91 7.83
CA LEU A 8 -25.39 7.98 8.48
C LEU A 8 -24.31 6.94 8.12
N SER A 9 -24.63 5.90 7.32
CA SER A 9 -23.62 5.04 6.64
C SER A 9 -23.20 5.59 5.26
N SER A 10 -23.88 6.65 4.79
CA SER A 10 -23.84 7.10 3.39
C SER A 10 -22.47 7.56 2.90
N SER A 11 -21.68 8.29 3.69
CA SER A 11 -20.43 8.88 3.18
C SER A 11 -19.34 7.84 2.91
N ILE A 12 -19.17 6.83 3.77
CA ILE A 12 -18.18 5.76 3.52
C ILE A 12 -18.76 4.71 2.57
N ALA A 13 -20.02 4.30 2.75
CA ALA A 13 -20.67 3.42 1.77
C ALA A 13 -20.67 4.03 0.36
N SER A 14 -20.68 5.36 0.23
CA SER A 14 -20.57 6.02 -1.07
C SER A 14 -19.24 5.77 -1.76
N LEU A 15 -18.14 5.45 -1.05
CA LEU A 15 -16.85 5.11 -1.65
C LEU A 15 -16.86 3.76 -2.38
N HIS A 16 -17.90 2.96 -2.15
CA HIS A 16 -18.05 1.62 -2.70
C HIS A 16 -19.18 1.55 -3.74
N GLY A 17 -19.06 0.56 -4.61
CA GLY A 17 -19.95 0.22 -5.71
C GLY A 17 -19.40 -1.02 -6.41
N ASP A 18 -20.28 -1.87 -6.92
CA ASP A 18 -19.88 -3.13 -7.54
C ASP A 18 -19.21 -2.89 -8.90
N GLU A 19 -18.13 -3.62 -9.17
CA GLU A 19 -17.46 -3.64 -10.47
C GLU A 19 -17.59 -5.01 -11.10
N GLN A 20 -17.90 -5.05 -12.40
CA GLN A 20 -17.83 -6.31 -13.13
C GLN A 20 -16.41 -6.86 -13.05
N ALA A 21 -16.25 -8.07 -12.51
CA ALA A 21 -14.94 -8.69 -12.31
C ALA A 21 -14.23 -9.03 -13.63
N VAL A 22 -15.00 -9.23 -14.71
CA VAL A 22 -14.51 -9.62 -16.05
C VAL A 22 -14.90 -8.54 -17.05
N GLY A 23 -13.89 -7.87 -17.64
CA GLY A 23 -14.09 -7.01 -18.81
C GLY A 23 -13.93 -7.81 -20.10
N THR A 24 -14.29 -7.22 -21.24
CA THR A 24 -13.95 -7.82 -22.54
C THR A 24 -12.42 -7.85 -22.71
N PRO A 25 -11.85 -8.84 -23.40
CA PRO A 25 -10.40 -8.88 -23.61
C PRO A 25 -9.94 -7.69 -24.45
N LEU A 26 -8.69 -7.26 -24.24
CA LEU A 26 -8.06 -6.21 -25.05
C LEU A 26 -7.99 -6.61 -26.52
N ASN A 27 -8.17 -5.65 -27.43
CA ASN A 27 -7.91 -5.85 -28.86
C ASN A 27 -6.41 -5.74 -29.20
N ASP A 28 -6.01 -6.04 -30.44
CA ASP A 28 -4.61 -6.06 -30.85
C ASP A 28 -3.91 -4.70 -30.70
N THR A 29 -4.63 -3.61 -30.97
CA THR A 29 -4.16 -2.23 -30.81
C THR A 29 -3.88 -1.91 -29.33
N GLU A 30 -4.79 -2.29 -28.44
CA GLU A 30 -4.66 -2.12 -26.98
C GLU A 30 -3.56 -3.02 -26.41
N LEU A 31 -3.42 -4.26 -26.89
CA LEU A 31 -2.33 -5.17 -26.50
C LEU A 31 -0.96 -4.60 -26.88
N THR A 32 -0.83 -4.03 -28.08
CA THR A 32 0.40 -3.36 -28.52
C THR A 32 0.71 -2.15 -27.64
N ALA A 33 -0.30 -1.33 -27.32
CA ALA A 33 -0.14 -0.18 -26.43
C ALA A 33 0.25 -0.60 -25.00
N LEU A 34 -0.33 -1.69 -24.49
CA LEU A 34 0.01 -2.28 -23.20
C LEU A 34 1.47 -2.76 -23.19
N GLN A 35 1.93 -3.47 -24.22
CA GLN A 35 3.32 -3.92 -24.33
C GLN A 35 4.30 -2.75 -24.33
N ARG A 36 3.99 -1.66 -25.05
CA ARG A 36 4.82 -0.45 -25.06
C ARG A 36 4.84 0.24 -23.69
N THR A 37 3.69 0.34 -23.03
CA THR A 37 3.56 0.88 -21.66
C THR A 37 4.41 0.07 -20.67
N ARG A 38 4.32 -1.27 -20.74
CA ARG A 38 5.11 -2.20 -19.93
C ARG A 38 6.61 -1.97 -20.13
N ARG A 39 7.08 -1.87 -21.38
CA ARG A 39 8.50 -1.60 -21.69
C ARG A 39 8.95 -0.21 -21.24
N PHE A 40 8.10 0.80 -21.35
CA PHE A 40 8.40 2.15 -20.89
C PHE A 40 8.62 2.21 -19.38
N GLY A 41 7.73 1.58 -18.59
CA GLY A 41 7.93 1.43 -17.15
C GLY A 41 9.19 0.64 -16.80
N ALA A 42 9.48 -0.44 -17.52
CA ALA A 42 10.68 -1.24 -17.32
C ALA A 42 11.98 -0.46 -17.60
N ALA A 43 12.00 0.37 -18.66
CA ALA A 43 13.10 1.28 -18.91
C ALA A 43 13.28 2.27 -17.75
N GLY A 44 12.17 2.74 -17.16
CA GLY A 44 12.17 3.53 -15.94
C GLY A 44 12.85 2.82 -14.76
N THR A 45 12.53 1.56 -14.49
CA THR A 45 13.19 0.82 -13.40
C THR A 45 14.62 0.44 -13.66
N VAL A 46 15.01 0.20 -14.91
CA VAL A 46 16.43 0.05 -15.28
C VAL A 46 17.18 1.35 -15.00
N LEU A 47 16.61 2.50 -15.39
CA LEU A 47 17.22 3.80 -15.13
C LEU A 47 17.33 4.09 -13.62
N MET A 48 16.31 3.71 -12.85
CA MET A 48 16.35 3.75 -11.38
C MET A 48 17.47 2.88 -10.82
N ALA A 49 17.61 1.63 -11.27
CA ALA A 49 18.62 0.69 -10.81
C ALA A 49 20.04 1.20 -11.08
N ILE A 50 20.28 1.80 -12.25
CA ILE A 50 21.57 2.41 -12.59
C ILE A 50 21.81 3.65 -11.73
N GLY A 51 20.82 4.54 -11.60
CA GLY A 51 20.92 5.72 -10.74
C GLY A 51 21.15 5.37 -9.27
N ALA A 52 20.62 4.24 -8.80
CA ALA A 52 20.82 3.75 -7.43
C ALA A 52 22.29 3.44 -7.11
N LEU A 53 23.14 3.16 -8.10
CA LEU A 53 24.58 2.99 -7.91
C LEU A 53 25.28 4.27 -7.42
N GLY A 54 24.67 5.45 -7.62
CA GLY A 54 25.14 6.71 -7.06
C GLY A 54 24.24 7.28 -5.97
N ALA A 55 22.93 7.30 -6.22
CA ALA A 55 21.94 7.93 -5.36
C ALA A 55 21.29 6.98 -4.33
N GLY A 56 21.39 5.67 -4.52
CA GLY A 56 20.83 4.65 -3.62
C GLY A 56 21.60 4.54 -2.31
N ALA A 57 20.94 4.10 -1.25
CA ALA A 57 21.50 3.82 0.07
C ALA A 57 22.47 2.64 0.01
N ARG A 58 23.70 2.93 -0.41
CA ARG A 58 24.82 1.98 -0.45
C ARG A 58 25.47 1.87 0.92
N PRO A 59 26.05 0.71 1.25
CA PRO A 59 26.70 0.53 2.53
C PRO A 59 27.99 1.36 2.58
N VAL A 60 28.36 1.83 3.79
CA VAL A 60 29.56 2.66 3.97
C VAL A 60 30.83 1.85 3.72
N VAL A 61 30.80 0.57 4.08
CA VAL A 61 31.88 -0.41 3.87
C VAL A 61 31.32 -1.61 3.09
N GLN A 62 32.20 -2.38 2.45
CA GLN A 62 31.81 -3.54 1.62
C GLN A 62 30.84 -3.20 0.46
N ASP A 63 30.84 -1.95 -0.04
CA ASP A 63 30.13 -1.60 -1.28
C ASP A 63 30.80 -2.34 -2.46
N PRO A 64 30.10 -3.30 -3.12
CA PRO A 64 30.71 -4.12 -4.17
C PRO A 64 31.01 -3.32 -5.45
N THR A 65 30.45 -2.12 -5.57
CA THR A 65 30.69 -1.22 -6.70
C THR A 65 31.94 -0.37 -6.49
N PHE A 66 32.40 -0.21 -5.25
CA PHE A 66 33.54 0.63 -4.92
C PHE A 66 34.83 0.05 -5.54
N GLY A 67 35.62 0.91 -6.18
CA GLY A 67 36.85 0.51 -6.89
C GLY A 67 36.65 -0.07 -8.29
N VAL A 68 35.42 -0.43 -8.69
CA VAL A 68 35.12 -0.93 -10.04
C VAL A 68 34.87 0.25 -10.99
N ARG A 69 35.69 0.43 -12.02
CA ARG A 69 35.70 1.65 -12.87
C ARG A 69 34.31 2.11 -13.34
N LEU A 70 33.59 1.26 -14.07
CA LEU A 70 32.30 1.63 -14.68
C LEU A 70 31.17 1.66 -13.65
N LEU A 71 31.12 0.68 -12.74
CA LEU A 71 30.05 0.57 -11.73
C LEU A 71 30.15 1.64 -10.63
N ASN A 72 31.34 2.16 -10.35
CA ASN A 72 31.56 3.23 -9.40
C ASN A 72 31.39 4.63 -10.01
N LEU A 73 31.29 4.76 -11.34
CA LEU A 73 31.15 6.08 -11.96
C LEU A 73 29.93 6.85 -11.42
N PRO A 74 28.72 6.26 -11.31
CA PRO A 74 27.54 6.92 -10.73
C PRO A 74 27.77 7.53 -9.34
N SER A 75 28.62 6.92 -8.51
CA SER A 75 28.94 7.42 -7.16
C SER A 75 29.65 8.77 -7.15
N ARG A 76 30.37 9.07 -8.24
CA ARG A 76 31.16 10.30 -8.44
C ARG A 76 30.36 11.41 -9.13
N ILE A 77 29.23 11.08 -9.75
CA ILE A 77 28.33 12.00 -10.44
C ILE A 77 26.94 12.00 -9.78
N GLN A 78 26.90 12.32 -8.49
CA GLN A 78 25.69 12.14 -7.66
C GLN A 78 24.45 12.87 -8.20
N THR A 79 24.60 14.10 -8.72
CA THR A 79 23.48 14.84 -9.33
C THR A 79 22.93 14.15 -10.57
N VAL A 80 23.80 13.58 -11.42
CA VAL A 80 23.38 12.78 -12.59
C VAL A 80 22.67 11.51 -12.13
N SER A 81 23.21 10.80 -11.14
CA SER A 81 22.58 9.61 -10.58
C SER A 81 21.21 9.90 -9.97
N LEU A 82 21.06 11.03 -9.27
CA LEU A 82 19.78 11.51 -8.75
C LEU A 82 18.81 11.84 -9.90
N THR A 83 19.29 12.46 -10.97
CA THR A 83 18.51 12.73 -12.19
C THR A 83 18.02 11.43 -12.82
N MET A 84 18.88 10.42 -12.95
CA MET A 84 18.51 9.10 -13.49
C MET A 84 17.45 8.43 -12.62
N THR A 85 17.66 8.39 -11.29
CA THR A 85 16.71 7.81 -10.35
C THR A 85 15.35 8.51 -10.39
N THR A 86 15.32 9.85 -10.35
CA THR A 86 14.08 10.62 -10.40
C THR A 86 13.38 10.50 -11.75
N THR A 87 14.11 10.56 -12.87
CA THR A 87 13.57 10.34 -14.23
C THR A 87 12.93 8.96 -14.33
N GLY A 88 13.62 7.92 -13.85
CA GLY A 88 13.11 6.55 -13.89
C GLY A 88 11.87 6.34 -13.02
N ALA A 89 11.82 6.97 -11.83
CA ALA A 89 10.65 6.97 -10.95
C ALA A 89 9.44 7.66 -11.60
N VAL A 90 9.65 8.81 -12.27
CA VAL A 90 8.59 9.50 -13.02
C VAL A 90 8.13 8.67 -14.20
N MET A 91 9.05 8.09 -15.00
CA MET A 91 8.70 7.20 -16.11
C MET A 91 7.86 6.01 -15.65
N MET A 92 8.26 5.35 -14.56
CA MET A 92 7.51 4.25 -13.95
C MET A 92 6.11 4.70 -13.52
N THR A 93 6.02 5.85 -12.87
CA THR A 93 4.74 6.40 -12.39
C THR A 93 3.81 6.77 -13.56
N LEU A 94 4.34 7.37 -14.62
CA LEU A 94 3.59 7.65 -15.85
C LEU A 94 3.14 6.36 -16.54
N ALA A 95 4.00 5.33 -16.59
CA ALA A 95 3.65 4.01 -17.10
C ALA A 95 2.50 3.39 -16.28
N TRP A 96 2.54 3.53 -14.96
CA TRP A 96 1.46 3.09 -14.07
C TRP A 96 0.14 3.84 -14.33
N LEU A 97 0.19 5.15 -14.58
CA LEU A 97 -1.01 5.91 -14.96
C LEU A 97 -1.61 5.42 -16.28
N MET A 98 -0.77 5.18 -17.29
CA MET A 98 -1.20 4.59 -18.56
C MET A 98 -1.79 3.20 -18.35
N LEU A 99 -1.19 2.39 -17.49
CA LEU A 99 -1.64 1.04 -17.15
C LEU A 99 -3.09 1.04 -16.63
N GLY A 100 -3.48 2.11 -15.91
CA GLY A 100 -4.84 2.30 -15.41
C GLY A 100 -5.92 2.29 -16.49
N ARG A 101 -5.58 2.69 -17.73
CA ARG A 101 -6.53 2.65 -18.86
C ARG A 101 -6.93 1.22 -19.22
N PHE A 102 -5.97 0.30 -19.15
CA PHE A 102 -6.20 -1.12 -19.41
C PHE A 102 -6.74 -1.87 -18.18
N ALA A 103 -6.71 -1.25 -16.99
CA ALA A 103 -7.25 -1.82 -15.76
C ALA A 103 -8.73 -1.43 -15.54
N LEU A 104 -9.11 -0.21 -15.95
CA LEU A 104 -10.44 0.37 -15.70
C LEU A 104 -11.34 0.43 -16.93
N GLY A 105 -10.81 0.20 -18.14
CA GLY A 105 -11.56 0.25 -19.39
C GLY A 105 -12.70 -0.76 -19.49
N SER A 106 -13.53 -0.60 -20.53
CA SER A 106 -14.54 -1.59 -20.93
C SER A 106 -13.89 -2.90 -21.36
N ARG A 107 -12.78 -2.79 -22.11
CA ARG A 107 -11.82 -3.85 -22.34
C ARG A 107 -10.72 -3.81 -21.29
N ARG A 108 -10.35 -4.96 -20.71
CA ARG A 108 -9.42 -5.05 -19.58
C ARG A 108 -8.29 -6.02 -19.84
N MET A 109 -7.11 -5.69 -19.32
CA MET A 109 -5.95 -6.59 -19.38
C MET A 109 -6.19 -7.83 -18.51
N SER A 110 -5.56 -8.95 -18.90
CA SER A 110 -5.63 -10.17 -18.11
C SER A 110 -4.80 -10.07 -16.83
N ARG A 111 -5.10 -10.95 -15.86
CA ARG A 111 -4.28 -11.11 -14.65
C ARG A 111 -2.82 -11.41 -14.98
N GLY A 112 -2.59 -12.29 -15.96
CA GLY A 112 -1.25 -12.69 -16.40
C GLY A 112 -0.49 -11.55 -17.05
N ASP A 113 -1.16 -10.62 -17.74
CA ASP A 113 -0.52 -9.43 -18.28
C ASP A 113 -0.04 -8.46 -17.21
N LEU A 114 -0.81 -8.32 -16.14
CA LEU A 114 -0.41 -7.51 -14.99
C LEU A 114 0.75 -8.16 -14.24
N ASP A 115 0.73 -9.49 -14.04
CA ASP A 115 1.86 -10.22 -13.43
C ASP A 115 3.15 -10.08 -14.21
N ARG A 116 3.10 -10.24 -15.54
CA ARG A 116 4.28 -10.02 -16.40
C ARG A 116 4.79 -8.59 -16.31
N THR A 117 3.89 -7.61 -16.18
CA THR A 117 4.26 -6.20 -16.00
C THR A 117 4.96 -5.98 -14.67
N LEU A 118 4.38 -6.48 -13.57
CA LEU A 118 4.95 -6.41 -12.23
C LEU A 118 6.34 -7.07 -12.19
N MET A 119 6.47 -8.29 -12.70
CA MET A 119 7.75 -9.01 -12.74
C MET A 119 8.81 -8.23 -13.53
N LEU A 120 8.45 -7.71 -14.71
CA LEU A 120 9.39 -6.94 -15.52
C LEU A 120 9.82 -5.64 -14.83
N TRP A 121 8.92 -4.98 -14.10
CA TRP A 121 9.21 -3.74 -13.40
C TRP A 121 10.06 -3.97 -12.14
N ILE A 122 9.80 -5.05 -11.41
CA ILE A 122 10.53 -5.41 -10.18
C ILE A 122 11.94 -5.93 -10.49
N LEU A 123 12.11 -6.72 -11.55
CA LEU A 123 13.35 -7.46 -11.83
C LEU A 123 14.63 -6.59 -11.81
N PRO A 124 14.70 -5.40 -12.47
CA PRO A 124 15.90 -4.56 -12.43
C PRO A 124 16.25 -4.06 -11.03
N LEU A 125 15.25 -3.88 -10.17
CA LEU A 125 15.43 -3.34 -8.81
C LEU A 125 15.91 -4.40 -7.82
N LEU A 126 15.79 -5.69 -8.13
CA LEU A 126 16.19 -6.78 -7.24
C LEU A 126 17.68 -6.79 -6.94
N ILE A 127 18.49 -6.32 -7.88
CA ILE A 127 19.95 -6.23 -7.76
C ILE A 127 20.45 -4.81 -7.49
N ALA A 128 19.56 -3.82 -7.49
CA ALA A 128 19.92 -2.43 -7.22
C ALA A 128 20.25 -2.23 -5.73
N PRO A 129 21.14 -1.28 -5.39
CA PRO A 129 21.27 -0.83 -4.00
C PRO A 129 19.92 -0.40 -3.43
N PRO A 130 19.69 -0.56 -2.11
CA PRO A 130 18.48 -0.05 -1.47
C PRO A 130 18.22 1.42 -1.84
N MET A 131 16.97 1.77 -2.14
CA MET A 131 16.63 3.11 -2.61
C MET A 131 15.83 3.89 -1.56
N TYR A 132 16.00 5.23 -1.57
CA TYR A 132 15.24 6.21 -0.77
C TYR A 132 15.40 6.19 0.75
N SER A 133 15.65 5.04 1.36
CA SER A 133 15.88 4.88 2.80
C SER A 133 17.11 4.02 3.09
N LYS A 134 17.69 4.24 4.27
CA LYS A 134 18.79 3.46 4.87
C LYS A 134 18.28 2.52 5.98
N ASP A 135 16.97 2.39 6.15
CA ASP A 135 16.37 1.67 7.29
C ASP A 135 16.79 0.19 7.34
N VAL A 136 17.05 -0.45 6.19
CA VAL A 136 17.56 -1.83 6.14
C VAL A 136 18.84 -2.03 6.97
N TYR A 137 19.71 -1.02 7.06
CA TYR A 137 20.91 -1.09 7.91
C TYR A 137 20.57 -1.04 9.39
N SER A 138 19.49 -0.33 9.77
CA SER A 138 18.98 -0.34 11.14
C SER A 138 18.38 -1.70 11.48
N TYR A 139 17.70 -2.36 10.53
CA TYR A 139 17.16 -3.71 10.73
C TYR A 139 18.31 -4.70 11.00
N LEU A 140 19.35 -4.66 10.17
CA LEU A 140 20.53 -5.50 10.31
C LEU A 140 21.25 -5.27 11.64
N ALA A 141 21.52 -4.01 12.00
CA ALA A 141 22.21 -3.70 13.26
C ALA A 141 21.38 -4.15 14.47
N GLN A 142 20.07 -3.88 14.50
CA GLN A 142 19.21 -4.27 15.63
C GLN A 142 19.04 -5.78 15.74
N SER A 143 18.99 -6.49 14.62
CA SER A 143 18.99 -7.95 14.61
C SER A 143 20.33 -8.56 15.02
N GLN A 144 21.46 -7.92 14.68
CA GLN A 144 22.78 -8.33 15.12
C GLN A 144 22.95 -8.16 16.64
N ILE A 145 22.44 -7.08 17.24
CA ILE A 145 22.39 -6.91 18.70
C ILE A 145 21.70 -8.11 19.36
N SER A 146 20.56 -8.56 18.79
CA SER A 146 19.86 -9.75 19.28
C SER A 146 20.66 -11.04 19.10
N LEU A 147 21.45 -11.15 18.02
CA LEU A 147 22.34 -12.31 17.81
C LEU A 147 23.44 -12.38 18.86
N GLU A 148 24.00 -11.25 19.26
CA GLU A 148 25.04 -11.13 20.29
C GLU A 148 24.52 -11.32 21.72
N GLY A 149 23.22 -11.59 21.88
CA GLY A 149 22.59 -11.85 23.18
C GLY A 149 22.21 -10.58 23.95
N LEU A 150 22.34 -9.40 23.33
CA LEU A 150 21.88 -8.13 23.89
C LEU A 150 20.41 -7.89 23.54
N ASP A 151 19.73 -7.07 24.35
CA ASP A 151 18.33 -6.71 24.13
C ASP A 151 18.21 -5.45 23.23
N PRO A 152 17.78 -5.59 21.96
CA PRO A 152 17.65 -4.45 21.04
C PRO A 152 16.55 -3.47 21.44
N TYR A 153 15.72 -3.78 22.45
CA TYR A 153 14.76 -2.83 23.01
C TYR A 153 15.34 -1.96 24.12
N ARG A 154 16.57 -2.26 24.58
CA ARG A 154 17.28 -1.48 25.61
C ARG A 154 18.45 -0.69 25.05
N VAL A 155 19.13 -1.23 24.04
CA VAL A 155 20.32 -0.62 23.46
C VAL A 155 20.13 -0.33 21.97
N GLY A 156 20.69 0.80 21.51
CA GLY A 156 20.79 1.13 20.09
C GLY A 156 22.06 0.58 19.44
N PRO A 157 22.18 0.58 18.10
CA PRO A 157 23.34 0.10 17.35
C PRO A 157 24.72 0.58 17.85
N ALA A 158 24.87 1.86 18.19
CA ALA A 158 26.13 2.41 18.67
C ALA A 158 26.49 1.90 20.06
N SER A 159 25.54 1.93 21.00
CA SER A 159 25.74 1.41 22.35
C SER A 159 25.87 -0.12 22.42
N GLY A 160 25.20 -0.86 21.53
CA GLY A 160 25.14 -2.32 21.54
C GLY A 160 26.30 -2.99 20.78
N LEU A 161 26.60 -2.52 19.56
CA LEU A 161 27.64 -3.11 18.70
C LEU A 161 28.93 -2.28 18.65
N GLY A 162 28.86 -1.01 19.07
CA GLY A 162 29.94 -0.04 18.87
C GLY A 162 29.87 0.70 17.53
N LEU A 163 30.47 1.89 17.48
CA LEU A 163 30.46 2.76 16.29
C LEU A 163 31.30 2.21 15.13
N SER A 164 32.28 1.35 15.41
CA SER A 164 33.15 0.73 14.40
C SER A 164 32.56 -0.52 13.76
N HIS A 165 31.45 -1.04 14.27
CA HIS A 165 30.84 -2.26 13.74
C HIS A 165 30.31 -2.06 12.31
N VAL A 166 30.50 -3.07 11.44
CA VAL A 166 30.17 -3.03 10.01
C VAL A 166 28.74 -2.56 9.73
N PHE A 167 27.77 -3.03 10.51
CA PHE A 167 26.37 -2.63 10.36
C PHE A 167 26.10 -1.22 10.90
N THR A 168 26.65 -0.87 12.06
CA THR A 168 26.44 0.43 12.72
C THR A 168 26.91 1.60 11.84
N LEU A 169 28.01 1.43 11.10
CA LEU A 169 28.55 2.46 10.20
C LEU A 169 27.51 2.94 9.17
N SER A 170 26.67 2.03 8.68
CA SER A 170 25.67 2.32 7.64
C SER A 170 24.32 2.77 8.20
N VAL A 171 24.11 2.68 9.52
CA VAL A 171 22.90 3.16 10.20
C VAL A 171 22.85 4.69 10.15
N PRO A 172 21.69 5.29 9.80
CA PRO A 172 21.49 6.74 9.87
C PRO A 172 21.78 7.28 11.26
N THR A 173 22.45 8.43 11.34
CA THR A 173 22.86 9.04 12.63
C THR A 173 21.70 9.15 13.62
N LEU A 174 20.51 9.49 13.13
CA LEU A 174 19.28 9.60 13.94
C LEU A 174 18.94 8.30 14.70
N TRP A 175 19.28 7.14 14.14
CA TRP A 175 18.87 5.82 14.63
C TRP A 175 19.98 5.07 15.36
N ARG A 176 21.20 5.61 15.42
CA ARG A 176 22.37 4.92 16.00
C ARG A 176 22.23 4.66 17.49
N GLU A 177 21.62 5.59 18.22
CA GLU A 177 21.46 5.50 19.68
C GLU A 177 20.07 5.03 20.11
N THR A 178 19.16 4.81 19.16
CA THR A 178 17.76 4.50 19.49
C THR A 178 17.52 3.00 19.53
N PRO A 179 16.77 2.49 20.53
CA PRO A 179 16.29 1.11 20.55
C PRO A 179 15.41 0.76 19.35
N ALA A 180 15.22 -0.54 19.11
CA ALA A 180 14.42 -1.05 18.01
C ALA A 180 12.92 -0.77 18.17
N PRO A 181 12.25 -0.10 17.21
CA PRO A 181 10.80 0.09 17.21
C PRO A 181 10.04 -1.04 16.47
N TYR A 182 10.71 -2.15 16.15
CA TYR A 182 10.15 -3.26 15.37
C TYR A 182 9.71 -4.40 16.29
N GLY A 183 8.73 -5.19 15.85
CA GLY A 183 8.27 -6.32 16.64
C GLY A 183 9.26 -7.49 16.65
N PRO A 184 9.10 -8.43 17.61
CA PRO A 184 10.06 -9.50 17.87
C PRO A 184 10.17 -10.50 16.72
N LEU A 185 9.10 -10.74 15.95
CA LEU A 185 9.16 -11.65 14.79
C LEU A 185 10.14 -11.13 13.74
N PHE A 186 10.07 -9.84 13.44
CA PHE A 186 10.92 -9.25 12.42
C PHE A 186 12.39 -9.24 12.84
N LEU A 187 12.67 -8.87 14.09
CA LEU A 187 14.04 -8.91 14.63
C LEU A 187 14.58 -10.34 14.69
N TRP A 188 13.73 -11.33 14.99
CA TRP A 188 14.10 -12.74 15.03
C TRP A 188 14.44 -13.30 13.66
N ILE A 189 13.65 -12.96 12.63
CA ILE A 189 13.99 -13.28 11.23
C ILE A 189 15.33 -12.65 10.85
N GLY A 190 15.52 -11.36 11.14
CA GLY A 190 16.78 -10.67 10.85
C GLY A 190 17.97 -11.22 11.63
N ARG A 191 17.76 -11.74 12.85
CA ARG A 191 18.79 -12.45 13.63
C ARG A 191 19.20 -13.74 12.90
N GLY A 192 18.24 -14.48 12.36
CA GLY A 192 18.52 -15.65 11.52
C GLY A 192 19.30 -15.27 10.25
N ILE A 193 18.95 -14.16 9.61
CA ILE A 193 19.71 -13.62 8.47
C ILE A 193 21.16 -13.33 8.88
N SER A 194 21.34 -12.57 9.96
CA SER A 194 22.67 -12.19 10.47
C SER A 194 23.50 -13.42 10.85
N ALA A 195 22.88 -14.46 11.41
CA ALA A 195 23.56 -15.72 11.72
C ALA A 195 24.06 -16.47 10.48
N ILE A 196 23.31 -16.42 9.37
CA ILE A 196 23.67 -17.12 8.13
C ILE A 196 24.69 -16.30 7.31
N THR A 197 24.54 -14.98 7.27
CA THR A 197 25.39 -14.10 6.43
C THR A 197 26.63 -13.60 7.15
N GLY A 198 26.67 -13.71 8.49
CA GLY A 198 27.66 -13.04 9.32
C GLY A 198 27.68 -11.54 9.03
N GLU A 199 28.88 -10.97 9.03
CA GLU A 199 29.14 -9.54 8.79
C GLU A 199 29.12 -9.13 7.30
N ASN A 200 28.64 -9.98 6.39
CA ASN A 200 28.51 -9.63 4.97
C ASN A 200 27.25 -8.79 4.73
N ILE A 201 27.42 -7.47 4.63
CA ILE A 201 26.30 -6.53 4.52
C ILE A 201 25.49 -6.69 3.24
N VAL A 202 26.15 -7.05 2.13
CA VAL A 202 25.48 -7.21 0.82
C VAL A 202 24.58 -8.44 0.85
N ALA A 203 25.12 -9.57 1.32
CA ALA A 203 24.35 -10.81 1.47
C ALA A 203 23.17 -10.59 2.42
N ALA A 204 23.39 -9.93 3.56
CA ALA A 204 22.35 -9.67 4.55
C ALA A 204 21.22 -8.78 4.00
N VAL A 205 21.54 -7.72 3.25
CA VAL A 205 20.56 -6.87 2.56
C VAL A 205 19.77 -7.67 1.52
N LEU A 206 20.42 -8.54 0.74
CA LEU A 206 19.75 -9.39 -0.25
C LEU A 206 18.80 -10.40 0.43
N CYS A 207 19.21 -11.01 1.55
CA CYS A 207 18.35 -11.88 2.34
C CYS A 207 17.12 -11.14 2.91
N HIS A 208 17.29 -9.92 3.43
CA HIS A 208 16.15 -9.09 3.84
C HIS A 208 15.23 -8.77 2.66
N ARG A 209 15.79 -8.47 1.48
CA ARG A 209 15.00 -8.26 0.27
C ARG A 209 14.18 -9.49 -0.10
N LEU A 210 14.71 -10.71 0.05
CA LEU A 210 13.92 -11.93 -0.16
C LEU A 210 12.73 -12.02 0.80
N VAL A 211 12.91 -11.68 2.07
CA VAL A 211 11.81 -11.63 3.06
C VAL A 211 10.74 -10.62 2.64
N GLU A 212 11.13 -9.43 2.21
CA GLU A 212 10.16 -8.43 1.74
C GLU A 212 9.46 -8.86 0.45
N LEU A 213 10.15 -9.55 -0.46
CA LEU A 213 9.54 -10.11 -1.66
C LEU A 213 8.51 -11.21 -1.36
N ILE A 214 8.70 -12.00 -0.30
CA ILE A 214 7.67 -12.92 0.20
C ILE A 214 6.43 -12.12 0.62
N GLY A 215 6.63 -11.02 1.35
CA GLY A 215 5.57 -10.07 1.70
C GLY A 215 4.83 -9.53 0.48
N VAL A 216 5.56 -9.06 -0.53
CA VAL A 216 4.99 -8.60 -1.82
C VAL A 216 4.22 -9.72 -2.52
N GLY A 217 4.75 -10.95 -2.54
CA GLY A 217 4.06 -12.11 -3.10
C GLY A 217 2.72 -12.38 -2.41
N LEU A 218 2.67 -12.26 -1.07
CA LEU A 218 1.43 -12.37 -0.30
C LEU A 218 0.46 -11.23 -0.62
N ILE A 219 0.92 -9.99 -0.82
CA ILE A 219 0.09 -8.86 -1.27
C ILE A 219 -0.54 -9.17 -2.63
N VAL A 220 0.28 -9.60 -3.60
CA VAL A 220 -0.14 -9.95 -4.98
C VAL A 220 -1.12 -11.13 -4.98
N TRP A 221 -1.00 -12.03 -4.02
CA TRP A 221 -1.92 -13.16 -3.82
C TRP A 221 -3.24 -12.74 -3.16
N ALA A 222 -3.18 -11.99 -2.06
CA ALA A 222 -4.33 -11.67 -1.21
C ALA A 222 -5.23 -10.61 -1.82
N THR A 223 -4.65 -9.54 -2.40
CA THR A 223 -5.39 -8.39 -2.95
C THR A 223 -6.52 -8.78 -3.91
N PRO A 224 -6.31 -9.60 -4.96
CA PRO A 224 -7.39 -9.97 -5.89
C PRO A 224 -8.46 -10.85 -5.22
N ARG A 225 -8.08 -11.67 -4.23
CA ARG A 225 -9.01 -12.54 -3.49
C ARG A 225 -9.95 -11.71 -2.62
N LEU A 226 -9.39 -10.75 -1.89
CA LEU A 226 -10.13 -9.79 -1.09
C LEU A 226 -11.00 -8.88 -1.97
N ALA A 227 -10.49 -8.48 -3.15
CA ALA A 227 -11.24 -7.68 -4.12
C ALA A 227 -12.50 -8.40 -4.58
N ARG A 228 -12.42 -9.70 -4.92
CA ARG A 228 -13.59 -10.51 -5.29
C ARG A 228 -14.65 -10.55 -4.20
N ARG A 229 -14.24 -10.68 -2.92
CA ARG A 229 -15.19 -10.66 -1.78
C ARG A 229 -15.94 -9.35 -1.68
N CYS A 230 -15.26 -8.26 -2.02
CA CYS A 230 -15.82 -6.92 -1.99
C CYS A 230 -16.52 -6.55 -3.30
N GLY A 231 -16.67 -7.43 -4.29
CA GLY A 231 -17.26 -7.05 -5.59
C GLY A 231 -16.41 -6.09 -6.42
N VAL A 232 -15.09 -6.03 -6.19
CA VAL A 232 -14.14 -5.19 -6.92
C VAL A 232 -13.37 -6.01 -7.95
N ALA A 233 -13.12 -5.43 -9.12
CA ALA A 233 -12.36 -6.12 -10.16
C ALA A 233 -10.88 -6.32 -9.76
N GLU A 234 -10.40 -7.55 -9.90
CA GLU A 234 -9.06 -7.99 -9.45
C GLU A 234 -7.91 -7.16 -10.03
N VAL A 235 -7.97 -6.91 -11.33
CA VAL A 235 -6.94 -6.18 -12.07
C VAL A 235 -6.90 -4.71 -11.65
N SER A 236 -8.07 -4.13 -11.36
CA SER A 236 -8.21 -2.77 -10.82
C SER A 236 -7.56 -2.66 -9.43
N ALA A 237 -7.87 -3.62 -8.54
CA ALA A 237 -7.32 -3.66 -7.19
C ALA A 237 -5.80 -3.85 -7.20
N LEU A 238 -5.29 -4.75 -8.05
CA LEU A 238 -3.85 -4.97 -8.19
C LEU A 238 -3.13 -3.79 -8.85
N TRP A 239 -3.77 -3.09 -9.79
CA TRP A 239 -3.22 -1.88 -10.37
C TRP A 239 -3.02 -0.78 -9.31
N LEU A 240 -4.03 -0.50 -8.48
CA LEU A 240 -3.93 0.50 -7.41
C LEU A 240 -3.07 0.07 -6.22
N GLY A 241 -3.05 -1.23 -5.91
CA GLY A 241 -2.35 -1.81 -4.77
C GLY A 241 -0.94 -2.30 -5.11
N ALA A 242 -0.84 -3.48 -5.73
CA ALA A 242 0.43 -4.16 -5.98
C ALA A 242 1.32 -3.45 -7.03
N ALA A 243 0.72 -2.89 -8.08
CA ALA A 243 1.46 -2.17 -9.13
C ALA A 243 1.68 -0.69 -8.79
N ASN A 244 1.27 -0.25 -7.60
CA ASN A 244 1.49 1.12 -7.16
C ASN A 244 2.99 1.45 -7.15
N PRO A 245 3.43 2.55 -7.79
CA PRO A 245 4.81 2.98 -7.79
C PRO A 245 5.43 3.08 -6.39
N LEU A 246 4.67 3.53 -5.37
CA LEU A 246 5.17 3.60 -3.99
C LEU A 246 5.56 2.22 -3.45
N LEU A 247 4.84 1.16 -3.80
CA LEU A 247 5.18 -0.20 -3.39
C LEU A 247 6.50 -0.64 -4.04
N ILE A 248 6.63 -0.44 -5.35
CA ILE A 248 7.84 -0.83 -6.09
C ILE A 248 9.05 -0.04 -5.59
N MET A 249 8.88 1.26 -5.37
CA MET A 249 9.95 2.17 -4.93
C MET A 249 10.39 1.93 -3.49
N HIS A 250 9.45 1.74 -2.56
CA HIS A 250 9.78 1.62 -1.15
C HIS A 250 9.83 0.17 -0.67
N LEU A 251 8.80 -0.63 -0.94
CA LEU A 251 8.75 -2.00 -0.41
C LEU A 251 9.78 -2.91 -1.10
N VAL A 252 9.88 -2.83 -2.44
CA VAL A 252 10.83 -3.65 -3.21
C VAL A 252 12.22 -3.02 -3.22
N ALA A 253 12.37 -1.84 -3.82
CA ALA A 253 13.69 -1.22 -3.97
C ALA A 253 14.24 -0.72 -2.62
N GLY A 254 13.41 -0.17 -1.74
CA GLY A 254 13.80 0.29 -0.41
C GLY A 254 13.94 -0.80 0.66
N VAL A 255 13.48 -2.03 0.39
CA VAL A 255 13.56 -3.17 1.33
C VAL A 255 12.83 -2.88 2.65
N HIS A 256 11.64 -2.27 2.55
CA HIS A 256 10.86 -1.84 3.69
C HIS A 256 9.99 -2.97 4.28
N ASN A 257 10.08 -3.17 5.59
CA ASN A 257 9.42 -4.27 6.33
C ASN A 257 7.89 -4.23 6.35
N GLU A 258 7.32 -3.12 5.87
CA GLU A 258 5.90 -3.01 5.58
C GLU A 258 5.44 -4.02 4.52
N ALA A 259 6.32 -4.52 3.65
CA ALA A 259 5.95 -5.54 2.68
C ALA A 259 5.54 -6.84 3.38
N LEU A 260 6.38 -7.35 4.29
CA LEU A 260 6.06 -8.52 5.10
C LEU A 260 4.83 -8.27 5.98
N MET A 261 4.76 -7.11 6.64
CA MET A 261 3.60 -6.73 7.46
C MET A 261 2.30 -6.78 6.65
N LEU A 262 2.19 -6.05 5.54
CA LEU A 262 0.98 -5.97 4.73
C LEU A 262 0.64 -7.31 4.09
N GLY A 263 1.65 -8.05 3.62
CA GLY A 263 1.46 -9.39 3.06
C GLY A 263 0.80 -10.35 4.04
N LEU A 264 1.36 -10.47 5.25
CA LEU A 264 0.79 -11.31 6.32
C LEU A 264 -0.60 -10.82 6.76
N MET A 265 -0.79 -9.51 6.88
CA MET A 265 -2.07 -8.90 7.29
C MET A 265 -3.19 -9.24 6.28
N LEU A 266 -2.94 -9.02 5.00
CA LEU A 266 -3.94 -9.23 3.94
C LEU A 266 -4.18 -10.72 3.71
N ALA A 267 -3.13 -11.54 3.73
CA ALA A 267 -3.30 -12.99 3.62
C ALA A 267 -4.08 -13.55 4.81
N GLY A 268 -3.76 -13.09 6.03
CA GLY A 268 -4.47 -13.46 7.25
C GLY A 268 -5.93 -13.03 7.24
N ALA A 269 -6.22 -11.81 6.78
CA ALA A 269 -7.60 -11.33 6.60
C ALA A 269 -8.36 -12.19 5.56
N GLU A 270 -7.74 -12.54 4.44
CA GLU A 270 -8.36 -13.42 3.44
C GLU A 270 -8.69 -14.80 4.01
N PHE A 271 -7.73 -15.46 4.68
CA PHE A 271 -7.97 -16.76 5.33
C PHE A 271 -9.07 -16.69 6.37
N ALA A 272 -9.04 -15.66 7.23
CA ALA A 272 -10.03 -15.51 8.28
C ALA A 272 -11.44 -15.32 7.73
N LEU A 273 -11.59 -14.48 6.70
CA LEU A 273 -12.87 -14.25 6.05
C LEU A 273 -13.36 -15.48 5.27
N ARG A 274 -12.46 -16.31 4.70
CA ARG A 274 -12.88 -17.61 4.12
C ARG A 274 -13.60 -18.48 5.14
N GLY A 275 -13.02 -18.58 6.34
CA GLY A 275 -13.60 -19.35 7.44
C GLY A 275 -14.96 -18.79 7.85
N ILE A 276 -15.05 -17.47 8.05
CA ILE A 276 -16.27 -16.78 8.49
C ILE A 276 -17.41 -16.91 7.47
N ASP A 277 -17.11 -16.76 6.19
CA ASP A 277 -18.09 -16.81 5.08
C ASP A 277 -18.55 -18.24 4.76
N SER A 278 -17.90 -19.25 5.34
CA SER A 278 -18.28 -20.66 5.12
C SER A 278 -19.68 -20.97 5.65
N PRO A 279 -20.44 -21.88 5.00
CA PRO A 279 -21.80 -22.24 5.43
C PRO A 279 -21.87 -22.74 6.88
N ARG A 280 -20.84 -23.50 7.29
CA ARG A 280 -20.69 -24.04 8.64
C ARG A 280 -19.30 -23.68 9.16
N LEU A 281 -19.23 -22.75 10.11
CA LEU A 281 -17.96 -22.33 10.73
C LEU A 281 -17.46 -23.32 11.77
N PHE A 282 -18.36 -23.84 12.61
CA PHE A 282 -18.01 -24.75 13.70
C PHE A 282 -18.17 -26.21 13.28
N PRO A 283 -17.21 -27.09 13.60
CA PRO A 283 -17.28 -28.50 13.23
C PRO A 283 -18.42 -29.20 13.97
N ALA A 284 -19.04 -30.20 13.33
CA ALA A 284 -20.14 -30.96 13.94
C ALA A 284 -19.65 -31.98 14.99
N SER A 285 -18.39 -32.37 14.93
CA SER A 285 -17.76 -33.29 15.88
C SER A 285 -16.41 -32.75 16.33
N TRP A 286 -16.01 -33.09 17.55
CA TRP A 286 -14.70 -32.74 18.10
C TRP A 286 -13.55 -33.57 17.50
N ARG A 287 -13.85 -34.53 16.62
CA ARG A 287 -12.83 -35.32 15.93
C ARG A 287 -12.27 -34.49 14.76
N PRO A 288 -10.95 -34.34 14.64
CA PRO A 288 -10.34 -33.65 13.49
C PRO A 288 -10.77 -34.31 12.18
N GLY A 289 -11.20 -33.50 11.22
CA GLY A 289 -11.69 -33.96 9.92
C GLY A 289 -11.91 -32.79 8.96
N PRO A 290 -12.40 -33.03 7.72
CA PRO A 290 -12.63 -31.99 6.72
C PRO A 290 -13.51 -30.84 7.22
N ASP A 291 -14.47 -31.12 8.10
CA ASP A 291 -15.36 -30.13 8.72
C ASP A 291 -14.65 -29.06 9.56
N TRP A 292 -13.39 -29.27 9.94
CA TRP A 292 -12.57 -28.28 10.65
C TRP A 292 -11.95 -27.23 9.75
N GLU A 293 -11.98 -27.42 8.42
CA GLU A 293 -11.33 -26.52 7.46
C GLU A 293 -11.72 -25.04 7.67
N PRO A 294 -13.01 -24.67 7.83
CA PRO A 294 -13.39 -23.27 8.04
C PRO A 294 -12.84 -22.66 9.33
N LEU A 295 -12.89 -23.41 10.44
CA LEU A 295 -12.31 -22.97 11.71
C LEU A 295 -10.79 -22.90 11.64
N GLY A 296 -10.16 -23.85 10.96
CA GLY A 296 -8.73 -23.86 10.69
C GLY A 296 -8.30 -22.63 9.88
N MET A 297 -9.05 -22.23 8.86
CA MET A 297 -8.81 -21.01 8.09
C MET A 297 -8.98 -19.75 8.95
N LEU A 298 -10.00 -19.69 9.82
CA LEU A 298 -10.18 -18.60 10.78
C LEU A 298 -8.98 -18.46 11.72
N LEU A 299 -8.57 -19.56 12.35
CA LEU A 299 -7.45 -19.57 13.29
C LEU A 299 -6.13 -19.26 12.59
N ALA A 300 -5.86 -19.88 11.43
CA ALA A 300 -4.67 -19.59 10.63
C ALA A 300 -4.64 -18.11 10.20
N GLY A 301 -5.77 -17.56 9.78
CA GLY A 301 -5.90 -16.15 9.43
C GLY A 301 -5.62 -15.21 10.60
N ALA A 302 -6.19 -15.50 11.77
CA ALA A 302 -5.93 -14.74 13.00
C ALA A 302 -4.46 -14.83 13.45
N VAL A 303 -3.84 -16.02 13.36
CA VAL A 303 -2.40 -16.22 13.64
C VAL A 303 -1.54 -15.39 12.68
N LEU A 304 -1.84 -15.40 11.37
CA LEU A 304 -1.09 -14.59 10.39
C LEU A 304 -1.19 -13.08 10.67
N ILE A 305 -2.36 -12.59 11.08
CA ILE A 305 -2.51 -11.18 11.47
C ILE A 305 -1.73 -10.89 12.77
N ALA A 306 -1.76 -11.79 13.76
CA ALA A 306 -0.97 -11.65 14.97
C ALA A 306 0.53 -11.62 14.65
N LEU A 307 1.03 -12.52 13.79
CA LEU A 307 2.42 -12.51 13.30
C LEU A 307 2.74 -11.22 12.55
N SER A 308 1.84 -10.72 11.69
CA SER A 308 1.99 -9.42 11.04
C SER A 308 2.20 -8.29 12.06
N SER A 309 1.45 -8.30 13.17
CA SER A 309 1.60 -7.28 14.22
C SER A 309 2.97 -7.34 14.91
N GLN A 310 3.60 -8.53 14.90
CA GLN A 310 4.96 -8.73 15.40
C GLN A 310 6.04 -8.36 14.38
N VAL A 311 5.65 -7.91 13.18
CA VAL A 311 6.50 -7.10 12.30
C VAL A 311 6.28 -5.63 12.64
N LYS A 312 5.01 -5.19 12.61
CA LYS A 312 4.60 -3.83 12.99
C LYS A 312 3.18 -3.81 13.54
N LEU A 313 3.02 -3.24 14.73
CA LEU A 313 1.79 -3.25 15.52
C LEU A 313 0.51 -2.79 14.77
N PRO A 314 0.51 -1.75 13.91
CA PRO A 314 -0.72 -1.23 13.29
C PRO A 314 -1.54 -2.27 12.51
N SER A 315 -0.91 -3.34 12.00
CA SER A 315 -1.65 -4.40 11.29
C SER A 315 -2.59 -5.22 12.19
N LEU A 316 -2.44 -5.15 13.51
CA LEU A 316 -3.35 -5.79 14.47
C LEU A 316 -4.78 -5.25 14.35
N LEU A 317 -4.97 -4.05 13.81
CA LEU A 317 -6.30 -3.51 13.48
C LEU A 317 -7.10 -4.47 12.59
N ALA A 318 -6.45 -5.22 11.69
CA ALA A 318 -7.11 -6.22 10.86
C ALA A 318 -7.80 -7.31 11.71
N LEU A 319 -7.18 -7.72 12.83
CA LEU A 319 -7.77 -8.69 13.74
C LEU A 319 -9.02 -8.13 14.40
N GLY A 320 -9.02 -6.84 14.75
CA GLY A 320 -10.20 -6.14 15.25
C GLY A 320 -11.38 -6.24 14.27
N PHE A 321 -11.15 -5.92 13.00
CA PHE A 321 -12.20 -6.00 11.96
C PHE A 321 -12.67 -7.43 11.67
N VAL A 322 -11.76 -8.40 11.63
CA VAL A 322 -12.09 -9.83 11.52
C VAL A 322 -12.92 -10.29 12.72
N THR A 323 -12.56 -9.86 13.93
CA THR A 323 -13.29 -10.18 15.17
C THR A 323 -14.71 -9.62 15.12
N MET A 324 -14.91 -8.39 14.64
CA MET A 324 -16.24 -7.80 14.49
C MET A 324 -17.09 -8.56 13.46
N ALA A 325 -16.48 -8.99 12.35
CA ALA A 325 -17.15 -9.82 11.35
C ALA A 325 -17.57 -11.19 11.92
N LEU A 326 -16.70 -11.84 12.70
CA LEU A 326 -17.00 -13.07 13.42
C LEU A 326 -18.14 -12.88 14.43
N ALA A 327 -18.08 -11.82 15.24
CA ALA A 327 -19.10 -11.51 16.23
C ALA A 327 -20.47 -11.23 15.57
N TYR A 328 -20.49 -10.54 14.42
CA TYR A 328 -21.68 -10.35 13.60
C TYR A 328 -22.23 -11.70 13.11
N ARG A 329 -21.37 -12.57 12.56
CA ARG A 329 -21.74 -13.93 12.11
C ARG A 329 -22.32 -14.78 13.23
N CYS A 330 -21.80 -14.65 14.46
CA CYS A 330 -22.29 -15.36 15.65
C CYS A 330 -23.55 -14.73 16.29
N GLY A 331 -24.20 -13.78 15.63
CA GLY A 331 -25.51 -13.24 16.02
C GLY A 331 -25.52 -11.75 16.38
N GLY A 332 -24.38 -11.04 16.31
CA GLY A 332 -24.34 -9.57 16.42
C GLY A 332 -24.79 -9.01 17.78
N ASN A 333 -24.68 -9.80 18.84
CA ASN A 333 -25.04 -9.41 20.21
C ASN A 333 -23.80 -9.28 21.12
N LEU A 334 -23.98 -8.72 22.32
CA LEU A 334 -22.88 -8.49 23.25
C LEU A 334 -22.17 -9.79 23.65
N ARG A 335 -22.89 -10.91 23.79
CA ARG A 335 -22.29 -12.21 24.11
C ARG A 335 -21.37 -12.68 22.98
N ALA A 336 -21.81 -12.57 21.73
CA ALA A 336 -20.99 -12.91 20.57
C ALA A 336 -19.75 -12.02 20.48
N LEU A 337 -19.89 -10.71 20.78
CA LEU A 337 -18.77 -9.78 20.84
C LEU A 337 -17.75 -10.16 21.91
N LEU A 338 -18.21 -10.47 23.14
CA LEU A 338 -17.33 -10.84 24.24
C LEU A 338 -16.63 -12.19 24.00
N LEU A 339 -17.34 -13.17 23.45
CA LEU A 339 -16.76 -14.48 23.15
C LEU A 339 -15.76 -14.41 21.99
N ALA A 340 -16.13 -13.79 20.86
CA ALA A 340 -15.23 -13.64 19.72
C ALA A 340 -14.04 -12.75 20.08
N GLY A 341 -14.30 -11.62 20.75
CA GLY A 341 -13.27 -10.69 21.22
C GLY A 341 -12.30 -11.34 22.21
N GLY A 342 -12.82 -12.06 23.21
CA GLY A 342 -12.03 -12.80 24.17
C GLY A 342 -11.17 -13.89 23.50
N ALA A 343 -11.76 -14.70 22.62
CA ALA A 343 -11.05 -15.78 21.93
C ALA A 343 -9.95 -15.24 20.99
N MET A 344 -10.24 -14.23 20.18
CA MET A 344 -9.27 -13.63 19.25
C MET A 344 -8.15 -12.90 20.00
N SER A 345 -8.48 -12.21 21.10
CA SER A 345 -7.47 -11.55 21.95
C SER A 345 -6.57 -12.57 22.64
N ALA A 346 -7.13 -13.64 23.21
CA ALA A 346 -6.37 -14.72 23.82
C ALA A 346 -5.44 -15.40 22.82
N LEU A 347 -5.93 -15.70 21.61
CA LEU A 347 -5.12 -16.26 20.53
C LEU A 347 -3.98 -15.31 20.14
N SER A 348 -4.26 -14.02 19.95
CA SER A 348 -3.25 -13.03 19.60
C SER A 348 -2.18 -12.92 20.68
N LEU A 349 -2.57 -12.82 21.95
CA LEU A 349 -1.64 -12.78 23.08
C LEU A 349 -0.81 -14.05 23.18
N ALA A 350 -1.40 -15.22 22.93
CA ALA A 350 -0.67 -16.48 22.89
C ALA A 350 0.38 -16.50 21.77
N VAL A 351 0.04 -16.05 20.55
CA VAL A 351 1.00 -15.94 19.44
C VAL A 351 2.13 -14.96 19.80
N MET A 352 1.80 -13.78 20.34
CA MET A 352 2.78 -12.79 20.77
C MET A 352 3.71 -13.34 21.86
N ALA A 353 3.16 -14.06 22.84
CA ALA A 353 3.93 -14.70 23.90
C ALA A 353 4.85 -15.80 23.35
N VAL A 354 4.36 -16.65 22.44
CA VAL A 354 5.16 -17.69 21.79
C VAL A 354 6.30 -17.09 20.98
N VAL A 355 6.03 -16.05 20.18
CA VAL A 355 7.08 -15.35 19.41
C VAL A 355 8.08 -14.66 20.35
N GLY A 356 7.60 -13.96 21.37
CA GLY A 356 8.45 -13.29 22.36
C GLY A 356 9.34 -14.27 23.13
N TRP A 357 8.81 -15.43 23.51
CA TRP A 357 9.56 -16.50 24.17
C TRP A 357 10.56 -17.16 23.23
N ALA A 358 10.13 -17.59 22.02
CA ALA A 358 10.97 -18.29 21.06
C ALA A 358 12.11 -17.41 20.52
N SER A 359 11.87 -16.10 20.38
CA SER A 359 12.91 -15.13 19.99
C SER A 359 13.85 -14.74 21.13
N GLY A 360 13.44 -14.95 22.39
CA GLY A 360 14.14 -14.45 23.58
C GLY A 360 13.99 -12.94 23.82
N LEU A 361 13.14 -12.25 23.05
CA LEU A 361 12.97 -10.79 23.08
C LEU A 361 11.80 -10.31 23.96
N GLY A 362 10.86 -11.20 24.28
CA GLY A 362 9.70 -10.88 25.12
C GLY A 362 8.86 -9.69 24.61
N PHE A 363 8.43 -8.84 25.54
CA PHE A 363 7.53 -7.71 25.29
C PHE A 363 8.21 -6.33 25.36
N GLY A 364 9.56 -6.27 25.27
CA GLY A 364 10.30 -5.01 25.37
C GLY A 364 9.89 -3.96 24.32
N TRP A 365 9.45 -4.40 23.14
CA TRP A 365 8.96 -3.55 22.05
C TRP A 365 7.82 -2.61 22.44
N ILE A 366 7.01 -2.95 23.47
CA ILE A 366 5.90 -2.08 23.92
C ILE A 366 6.44 -0.73 24.38
N TYR A 367 7.63 -0.71 24.99
CA TYR A 367 8.26 0.50 25.52
C TYR A 367 9.00 1.30 24.44
N THR A 368 9.19 0.74 23.23
CA THR A 368 9.93 1.40 22.13
C THR A 368 9.00 1.91 21.02
N LEU A 369 7.68 1.74 21.13
CA LEU A 369 6.69 2.22 20.15
C LEU A 369 6.76 3.74 19.92
N GLY A 370 7.19 4.49 20.93
CA GLY A 370 7.36 5.95 20.86
C GLY A 370 8.63 6.43 20.16
N THR A 371 9.58 5.53 19.83
CA THR A 371 10.89 5.90 19.28
C THR A 371 10.77 6.71 17.99
N ALA A 372 9.78 6.38 17.15
CA ALA A 372 9.55 7.09 15.90
C ALA A 372 9.18 8.57 16.09
N ASN A 373 8.64 8.96 17.26
CA ASN A 373 8.13 10.31 17.53
C ASN A 373 9.19 11.42 17.53
N VAL A 374 10.48 11.06 17.49
CA VAL A 374 11.59 12.00 17.31
C VAL A 374 11.60 12.62 15.92
N VAL A 375 11.04 11.93 14.92
CA VAL A 375 10.96 12.43 13.55
C VAL A 375 9.84 13.45 13.44
N ARG A 376 10.16 14.60 12.82
CA ARG A 376 9.19 15.63 12.46
C ARG A 376 8.87 15.47 10.98
N SER A 377 7.77 14.80 10.67
CA SER A 377 7.40 14.48 9.29
C SER A 377 6.61 15.61 8.62
N TRP A 378 7.00 15.94 7.38
CA TRP A 378 6.29 16.88 6.51
C TRP A 378 4.93 16.35 6.01
N MET A 379 4.69 15.03 6.04
CA MET A 379 3.40 14.44 5.64
C MET A 379 2.44 14.29 6.81
N SER A 380 2.85 14.62 8.04
CA SER A 380 1.99 14.51 9.22
C SER A 380 1.31 15.86 9.46
N PRO A 381 -0.02 16.00 9.24
CA PRO A 381 -0.76 17.21 9.55
C PRO A 381 -0.61 17.66 11.01
N PRO A 382 -0.67 16.78 12.04
CA PRO A 382 -0.41 17.19 13.43
C PRO A 382 0.97 17.85 13.63
N THR A 383 2.00 17.34 12.95
CA THR A 383 3.35 17.89 12.99
C THR A 383 3.47 19.21 12.24
N LEU A 384 2.89 19.31 11.04
CA LEU A 384 2.88 20.56 10.28
C LEU A 384 2.15 21.69 11.02
N LEU A 385 1.03 21.38 11.67
CA LEU A 385 0.31 22.34 12.50
C LEU A 385 1.16 22.81 13.68
N ALA A 386 1.86 21.89 14.35
CA ALA A 386 2.74 22.23 15.47
C ALA A 386 3.94 23.09 15.02
N LEU A 387 4.57 22.77 13.89
CA LEU A 387 5.67 23.55 13.33
C LEU A 387 5.21 24.95 12.90
N GLY A 388 4.06 25.04 12.20
CA GLY A 388 3.51 26.31 11.74
C GLY A 388 3.11 27.22 12.90
N THR A 389 2.45 26.68 13.91
CA THR A 389 2.08 27.45 15.12
C THR A 389 3.29 27.89 15.93
N GLY A 390 4.32 27.05 16.05
CA GLY A 390 5.60 27.45 16.66
C GLY A 390 6.25 28.62 15.93
N GLN A 391 6.30 28.57 14.59
CA GLN A 391 6.85 29.65 13.78
C GLN A 391 6.05 30.96 13.92
N VAL A 392 4.73 30.87 13.98
CA VAL A 392 3.86 32.03 14.23
C VAL A 392 4.09 32.60 15.63
N GLY A 393 4.24 31.75 16.64
CA GLY A 393 4.55 32.18 18.01
C GLY A 393 5.85 32.97 18.10
N ILE A 394 6.90 32.51 17.41
CA ILE A 394 8.17 33.23 17.29
C ILE A 394 7.97 34.57 16.58
N LEU A 395 7.26 34.57 15.45
CA LEU A 395 7.01 35.77 14.64
C LEU A 395 6.24 36.85 15.42
N LEU A 396 5.30 36.44 16.28
CA LEU A 396 4.49 37.33 17.10
C LEU A 396 5.13 37.70 18.45
N GLY A 397 6.35 37.23 18.73
CA GLY A 397 7.04 37.48 20.00
C GLY A 397 6.44 36.74 21.21
N LEU A 398 5.63 35.69 20.99
CA LEU A 398 5.01 34.86 22.02
C LEU A 398 5.92 33.71 22.48
N GLY A 399 6.96 33.39 21.69
CA GLY A 399 7.93 32.32 21.96
C GLY A 399 7.70 31.06 21.12
N ASP A 400 8.59 30.08 21.26
CA ASP A 400 8.47 28.79 20.56
C ASP A 400 7.55 27.83 21.35
N HIS A 401 6.35 27.62 20.82
CA HIS A 401 5.37 26.69 21.39
C HIS A 401 5.29 25.34 20.65
N THR A 402 6.22 25.05 19.74
CA THR A 402 6.19 23.85 18.88
C THR A 402 5.96 22.57 19.68
N THR A 403 6.73 22.35 20.75
CA THR A 403 6.68 21.12 21.55
C THR A 403 5.33 20.94 22.26
N ALA A 404 4.79 22.03 22.84
CA ALA A 404 3.52 21.99 23.54
C ALA A 404 2.36 21.73 22.57
N VAL A 405 2.34 22.43 21.44
CA VAL A 405 1.32 22.22 20.40
C VAL A 405 1.45 20.82 19.82
N LEU A 406 2.67 20.30 19.61
CA LEU A 406 2.89 18.94 19.13
C LEU A 406 2.33 17.90 20.10
N GLY A 407 2.51 18.07 21.41
CA GLY A 407 1.89 17.20 22.41
C GLY A 407 0.36 17.21 22.31
N LEU A 408 -0.23 18.39 22.20
CA LEU A 408 -1.68 18.57 22.09
C LEU A 408 -2.25 18.00 20.79
N THR A 409 -1.67 18.32 19.63
CA THR A 409 -2.16 17.85 18.32
C THR A 409 -2.03 16.34 18.19
N ARG A 410 -0.98 15.74 18.75
CA ARG A 410 -0.83 14.28 18.83
C ARG A 410 -1.91 13.64 19.71
N ALA A 411 -2.20 14.20 20.87
CA ALA A 411 -3.26 13.70 21.75
C ALA A 411 -4.64 13.77 21.08
N ILE A 412 -4.94 14.90 20.42
CA ILE A 412 -6.17 15.07 19.63
C ILE A 412 -6.22 14.06 18.48
N GLY A 413 -5.12 13.88 17.75
CA GLY A 413 -5.02 12.90 16.66
C GLY A 413 -5.33 11.48 17.14
N VAL A 414 -4.74 11.04 18.25
CA VAL A 414 -5.01 9.73 18.87
C VAL A 414 -6.48 9.61 19.27
N LEU A 415 -7.05 10.64 19.90
CA LEU A 415 -8.47 10.63 20.29
C LEU A 415 -9.38 10.46 19.07
N ILE A 416 -9.14 11.21 18.00
CA ILE A 416 -9.92 11.10 16.76
C ILE A 416 -9.75 9.70 16.15
N ILE A 417 -8.53 9.15 16.09
CA ILE A 417 -8.29 7.78 15.63
C ILE A 417 -9.12 6.79 16.45
N THR A 418 -9.06 6.86 17.80
CA THR A 418 -9.80 5.94 18.68
C THR A 418 -11.30 6.01 18.43
N VAL A 419 -11.88 7.22 18.35
CA VAL A 419 -13.32 7.40 18.10
C VAL A 419 -13.70 6.89 16.71
N MET A 420 -12.95 7.24 15.67
CA MET A 420 -13.26 6.83 14.29
C MET A 420 -13.09 5.32 14.10
N VAL A 421 -12.01 4.72 14.59
CA VAL A 421 -11.78 3.27 14.50
C VAL A 421 -12.84 2.52 15.32
N GLY A 422 -13.17 2.98 16.53
CA GLY A 422 -14.25 2.40 17.33
C GLY A 422 -15.59 2.44 16.60
N TRP A 423 -15.92 3.57 15.97
CA TRP A 423 -17.12 3.70 15.15
C TRP A 423 -17.11 2.75 13.94
N LEU A 424 -15.98 2.61 13.24
CA LEU A 424 -15.83 1.68 12.11
C LEU A 424 -15.99 0.21 12.56
N LEU A 425 -15.41 -0.17 13.70
CA LEU A 425 -15.56 -1.50 14.28
C LEU A 425 -17.03 -1.80 14.59
N VAL A 426 -17.74 -0.85 15.20
CA VAL A 426 -19.19 -0.97 15.46
C VAL A 426 -19.99 -1.05 14.16
N ALA A 427 -19.60 -0.33 13.12
CA ALA A 427 -20.26 -0.40 11.81
C ALA A 427 -20.12 -1.80 11.18
N VAL A 428 -18.95 -2.43 11.27
CA VAL A 428 -18.72 -3.81 10.83
C VAL A 428 -19.47 -4.81 11.70
N PHE A 429 -19.45 -4.64 13.02
CA PHE A 429 -20.21 -5.48 13.96
C PHE A 429 -21.72 -5.44 13.70
N ARG A 430 -22.25 -4.33 13.20
CA ARG A 430 -23.66 -4.17 12.80
C ARG A 430 -23.95 -4.58 11.35
N GLY A 431 -22.97 -5.14 10.63
CA GLY A 431 -23.10 -5.54 9.22
C GLY A 431 -23.32 -4.37 8.26
N ARG A 432 -23.02 -3.13 8.65
CA ARG A 432 -23.21 -1.93 7.82
C ARG A 432 -22.01 -1.62 6.93
N LEU A 433 -20.85 -2.20 7.26
CA LEU A 433 -19.59 -1.97 6.56
C LEU A 433 -18.87 -3.31 6.37
N HIS A 434 -18.25 -3.50 5.21
CA HIS A 434 -17.42 -4.67 4.97
C HIS A 434 -16.10 -4.55 5.77
N PRO A 435 -15.60 -5.63 6.42
CA PRO A 435 -14.42 -5.58 7.28
C PRO A 435 -13.17 -5.02 6.58
N ILE A 436 -12.96 -5.34 5.30
CA ILE A 436 -11.82 -4.84 4.52
C ILE A 436 -11.92 -3.33 4.23
N GLY A 437 -13.14 -2.84 3.96
CA GLY A 437 -13.38 -1.40 3.82
C GLY A 437 -13.13 -0.66 5.12
N GLY A 438 -13.63 -1.20 6.23
CA GLY A 438 -13.36 -0.71 7.59
C GLY A 438 -11.87 -0.65 7.92
N LEU A 439 -11.14 -1.74 7.64
CA LEU A 439 -9.68 -1.82 7.83
C LEU A 439 -8.94 -0.74 7.02
N GLY A 440 -9.25 -0.61 5.73
CA GLY A 440 -8.59 0.36 4.87
C GLY A 440 -8.82 1.80 5.28
N VAL A 441 -10.06 2.17 5.65
CA VAL A 441 -10.38 3.51 6.16
C VAL A 441 -9.72 3.74 7.52
N ALA A 442 -9.73 2.74 8.42
CA ALA A 442 -9.10 2.84 9.74
C ALA A 442 -7.58 3.07 9.64
N LEU A 443 -6.89 2.33 8.77
CA LEU A 443 -5.47 2.54 8.51
C LEU A 443 -5.22 3.91 7.85
N GLY A 444 -6.10 4.35 6.94
CA GLY A 444 -6.05 5.70 6.37
C GLY A 444 -6.14 6.81 7.41
N VAL A 445 -7.13 6.76 8.29
CA VAL A 445 -7.29 7.71 9.39
C VAL A 445 -6.09 7.65 10.34
N THR A 446 -5.62 6.44 10.66
CA THR A 446 -4.46 6.23 11.52
C THR A 446 -3.24 6.92 10.94
N VAL A 447 -2.93 6.69 9.65
CA VAL A 447 -1.78 7.31 8.98
C VAL A 447 -1.93 8.83 8.89
N LEU A 448 -3.10 9.34 8.49
CA LEU A 448 -3.33 10.78 8.34
C LEU A 448 -3.19 11.56 9.65
N LEU A 449 -3.54 10.94 10.78
CA LEU A 449 -3.46 11.57 12.10
C LEU A 449 -2.26 11.08 12.91
N PHE A 450 -1.41 10.24 12.32
CA PHE A 450 -0.25 9.73 13.00
C PHE A 450 0.78 10.86 13.19
N PRO A 451 1.49 10.89 14.34
CA PRO A 451 2.53 11.87 14.59
C PRO A 451 3.63 11.89 13.52
N VAL A 452 3.94 10.74 12.92
CA VAL A 452 5.08 10.56 12.01
C VAL A 452 4.69 9.74 10.81
N VAL A 453 4.51 10.39 9.66
CA VAL A 453 4.11 9.71 8.42
C VAL A 453 5.31 9.58 7.50
N GLN A 454 5.56 8.38 6.99
CA GLN A 454 6.57 8.15 5.95
C GLN A 454 5.89 7.77 4.62
N PRO A 455 6.55 7.96 3.46
CA PRO A 455 5.92 7.80 2.14
C PRO A 455 5.20 6.47 1.97
N TRP A 456 5.83 5.40 2.47
CA TRP A 456 5.34 4.04 2.35
C TRP A 456 4.20 3.69 3.33
N TYR A 457 3.93 4.52 4.35
CA TYR A 457 2.80 4.29 5.27
C TYR A 457 1.45 4.46 4.56
N LEU A 458 1.41 5.23 3.47
CA LEU A 458 0.20 5.39 2.66
C LEU A 458 -0.29 4.05 2.08
N LEU A 459 0.61 3.11 1.84
CA LEU A 459 0.28 1.77 1.37
C LEU A 459 -0.57 0.97 2.37
N TRP A 460 -0.50 1.31 3.67
CA TRP A 460 -1.33 0.68 4.70
C TRP A 460 -2.81 0.90 4.43
N ALA A 461 -3.17 2.08 3.92
CA ALA A 461 -4.54 2.40 3.54
C ALA A 461 -4.83 2.01 2.09
N ILE A 462 -3.91 2.34 1.16
CA ILE A 462 -4.13 2.19 -0.28
C ILE A 462 -4.41 0.73 -0.65
N ILE A 463 -3.64 -0.24 -0.14
CA ILE A 463 -3.77 -1.64 -0.57
C ILE A 463 -5.10 -2.28 -0.12
N PRO A 464 -5.49 -2.25 1.17
CA PRO A 464 -6.81 -2.76 1.57
C PRO A 464 -7.96 -1.96 0.95
N LEU A 465 -7.83 -0.63 0.79
CA LEU A 465 -8.86 0.16 0.10
C LEU A 465 -8.91 -0.16 -1.40
N ALA A 466 -7.82 -0.51 -2.06
CA ALA A 466 -7.85 -0.93 -3.47
C ALA A 466 -8.68 -2.20 -3.67
N ALA A 467 -8.80 -3.05 -2.65
CA ALA A 467 -9.67 -4.22 -2.66
C ALA A 467 -11.15 -3.89 -2.39
N TRP A 468 -11.51 -2.66 -1.99
CA TRP A 468 -12.88 -2.33 -1.58
C TRP A 468 -13.46 -1.06 -2.22
N ALA A 469 -12.71 0.04 -2.29
CA ALA A 469 -13.18 1.32 -2.81
C ALA A 469 -13.07 1.39 -4.34
N THR A 470 -14.18 1.71 -5.01
CA THR A 470 -14.30 1.67 -6.48
C THR A 470 -14.59 3.04 -7.10
N ARG A 471 -15.01 4.03 -6.30
CA ARG A 471 -15.37 5.35 -6.82
C ARG A 471 -14.19 6.09 -7.41
N THR A 472 -14.47 6.84 -8.48
CA THR A 472 -13.51 7.70 -9.18
C THR A 472 -12.81 8.69 -8.25
N GLY A 473 -13.53 9.30 -7.30
CA GLY A 473 -12.95 10.25 -6.35
C GLY A 473 -11.82 9.65 -5.51
N PHE A 474 -12.03 8.44 -4.97
CA PHE A 474 -10.99 7.70 -4.24
C PHE A 474 -9.80 7.38 -5.14
N ARG A 475 -10.04 6.88 -6.35
CA ARG A 475 -8.98 6.53 -7.30
C ARG A 475 -8.13 7.75 -7.68
N VAL A 476 -8.77 8.88 -7.97
CA VAL A 476 -8.08 10.14 -8.27
C VAL A 476 -7.27 10.60 -7.06
N ALA A 477 -7.81 10.51 -5.84
CA ALA A 477 -7.06 10.85 -4.64
C ALA A 477 -5.81 9.97 -4.47
N VAL A 478 -5.93 8.64 -4.64
CA VAL A 478 -4.79 7.71 -4.59
C VAL A 478 -3.77 8.03 -5.67
N ILE A 479 -4.22 8.32 -6.90
CA ILE A 479 -3.35 8.72 -8.01
C ILE A 479 -2.57 10.00 -7.68
N VAL A 480 -3.26 11.05 -7.23
CA VAL A 480 -2.64 12.34 -6.90
C VAL A 480 -1.65 12.17 -5.76
N ILE A 481 -2.02 11.47 -4.69
CA ILE A 481 -1.14 11.22 -3.55
C ILE A 481 0.08 10.38 -3.98
N THR A 482 -0.12 9.33 -4.77
CA THR A 482 0.96 8.48 -5.31
C THR A 482 1.92 9.29 -6.16
N LEU A 483 1.42 10.22 -6.99
CA LEU A 483 2.22 11.13 -7.81
C LEU A 483 3.03 12.10 -6.95
N VAL A 484 2.36 12.83 -6.05
CA VAL A 484 3.01 13.83 -5.18
C VAL A 484 4.09 13.14 -4.33
N VAL A 485 3.75 12.05 -3.66
CA VAL A 485 4.69 11.36 -2.77
C VAL A 485 5.76 10.60 -3.55
N GLY A 486 5.43 10.03 -4.71
CA GLY A 486 6.41 9.34 -5.54
C GLY A 486 7.44 10.29 -6.16
N ILE A 487 7.04 11.52 -6.49
CA ILE A 487 7.92 12.55 -7.07
C ILE A 487 8.74 13.25 -5.98
N PHE A 488 8.11 13.66 -4.87
CA PHE A 488 8.77 14.49 -3.84
C PHE A 488 9.34 13.68 -2.67
N GLY A 489 8.85 12.45 -2.43
CA GLY A 489 9.33 11.57 -1.37
C GLY A 489 10.83 11.27 -1.43
N PRO A 490 11.40 10.94 -2.60
CA PRO A 490 12.84 10.76 -2.78
C PRO A 490 13.72 11.94 -2.38
N THR A 491 13.20 13.15 -2.54
CA THR A 491 13.92 14.41 -2.31
C THR A 491 13.68 14.99 -0.92
N ALA A 492 12.69 14.48 -0.18
CA ALA A 492 12.29 15.02 1.11
C ALA A 492 13.21 14.63 2.28
N ASN A 493 14.02 13.57 2.13
CA ASN A 493 15.05 13.21 3.10
C ASN A 493 16.33 14.04 2.80
N GLY A 494 16.26 15.33 3.14
CA GLY A 494 17.24 16.38 2.81
C GLY A 494 18.65 16.24 3.39
N ASP A 495 18.98 15.13 4.04
CA ASP A 495 20.30 14.96 4.68
C ASP A 495 21.38 14.48 3.71
N ARG A 496 21.01 14.00 2.51
CA ARG A 496 21.95 13.37 1.58
C ARG A 496 22.38 14.23 0.41
N PHE A 497 21.48 15.07 -0.10
CA PHE A 497 21.74 15.88 -1.29
C PHE A 497 21.52 17.34 -0.94
N ALA A 498 22.45 18.19 -1.39
CA ALA A 498 22.27 19.62 -1.27
C ALA A 498 21.05 20.07 -2.09
N LEU A 499 20.38 21.14 -1.64
CA LEU A 499 19.15 21.65 -2.28
C LEU A 499 19.35 21.91 -3.78
N PHE A 500 20.50 22.46 -4.19
CA PHE A 500 20.77 22.71 -5.61
C PHE A 500 20.83 21.41 -6.42
N GLN A 501 21.39 20.32 -5.87
CA GLN A 501 21.43 19.02 -6.57
C GLN A 501 20.03 18.45 -6.77
N ILE A 502 19.15 18.65 -5.78
CA ILE A 502 17.74 18.26 -5.87
C ILE A 502 17.07 19.06 -6.98
N VAL A 503 17.21 20.39 -6.97
CA VAL A 503 16.63 21.28 -7.98
C VAL A 503 17.12 20.94 -9.38
N ASP A 504 18.45 20.82 -9.57
CA ASP A 504 19.06 20.48 -10.86
C ASP A 504 18.56 19.12 -11.38
N ALA A 505 18.53 18.10 -10.51
CA ALA A 505 18.06 16.78 -10.88
C ALA A 505 16.57 16.78 -11.25
N THR A 506 15.73 17.51 -10.51
CA THR A 506 14.31 17.64 -10.80
C THR A 506 14.06 18.39 -12.11
N LEU A 507 14.79 19.48 -12.37
CA LEU A 507 14.69 20.23 -13.62
C LEU A 507 15.15 19.40 -14.82
N ALA A 508 16.31 18.75 -14.72
CA ALA A 508 16.83 17.88 -15.78
C ALA A 508 15.89 16.69 -16.03
N SER A 509 15.38 16.04 -14.99
CA SER A 509 14.40 14.96 -15.09
C SER A 509 13.12 15.44 -15.77
N THR A 510 12.61 16.61 -15.40
CA THR A 510 11.41 17.21 -16.03
C THR A 510 11.62 17.43 -17.51
N LEU A 511 12.76 18.03 -17.90
CA LEU A 511 13.11 18.25 -19.30
C LEU A 511 13.20 16.92 -20.07
N ILE A 512 13.91 15.93 -19.53
CA ILE A 512 14.06 14.60 -20.16
C ILE A 512 12.69 13.95 -20.35
N VAL A 513 11.84 13.96 -19.32
CA VAL A 513 10.50 13.38 -19.38
C VAL A 513 9.62 14.11 -20.40
N VAL A 514 9.65 15.43 -20.46
CA VAL A 514 8.91 16.22 -21.45
C VAL A 514 9.35 15.87 -22.88
N VAL A 515 10.66 15.78 -23.13
CA VAL A 515 11.21 15.36 -24.42
C VAL A 515 10.80 13.93 -24.75
N LEU A 516 10.86 13.00 -23.79
CA LEU A 516 10.41 11.62 -23.98
C LEU A 516 8.92 11.54 -24.30
N ILE A 517 8.07 12.31 -23.63
CA ILE A 517 6.64 12.41 -23.92
C ILE A 517 6.44 12.90 -25.35
N ALA A 518 7.15 13.96 -25.77
CA ALA A 518 7.06 14.50 -27.13
C ALA A 518 7.49 13.46 -28.20
N LEU A 519 8.62 12.78 -27.99
CA LEU A 519 9.14 11.76 -28.92
C LEU A 519 8.26 10.50 -28.98
N THR A 520 7.62 10.14 -27.87
CA THR A 520 6.77 8.95 -27.77
C THR A 520 5.29 9.27 -27.91
N TYR A 521 4.95 10.50 -28.27
CA TYR A 521 3.59 11.03 -28.22
C TYR A 521 2.60 10.22 -29.06
N THR A 522 3.05 9.70 -30.21
CA THR A 522 2.27 8.83 -31.12
C THR A 522 2.48 7.33 -30.86
N ARG A 523 3.48 6.95 -30.08
CA ARG A 523 3.86 5.55 -29.85
C ARG A 523 3.29 4.99 -28.56
N LEU A 524 3.21 5.79 -27.52
CA LEU A 524 2.65 5.44 -26.22
C LEU A 524 1.22 5.97 -26.08
N PRO A 525 0.40 5.35 -25.21
CA PRO A 525 -0.98 5.79 -24.98
C PRO A 525 -0.99 7.06 -24.11
N TRP A 526 -0.45 8.17 -24.62
CA TRP A 526 -0.65 9.50 -24.01
C TRP A 526 -2.05 10.01 -24.36
N ARG A 527 -2.51 9.76 -25.58
CA ARG A 527 -3.85 10.07 -26.11
C ARG A 527 -4.82 8.91 -25.91
N ARG A 528 -6.12 9.17 -26.05
CA ARG A 528 -7.11 8.09 -26.19
C ARG A 528 -6.75 7.24 -27.41
N LEU A 529 -6.79 5.92 -27.26
CA LEU A 529 -6.55 5.01 -28.38
C LEU A 529 -7.70 5.16 -29.39
N PRO A 530 -7.42 5.11 -30.70
CA PRO A 530 -8.46 5.07 -31.71
C PRO A 530 -9.40 3.89 -31.43
N THR A 531 -10.70 4.16 -31.38
CA THR A 531 -11.70 3.10 -31.21
C THR A 531 -11.82 2.39 -32.55
N GLU A 532 -11.10 1.28 -32.74
CA GLU A 532 -11.36 0.40 -33.87
C GLU A 532 -12.74 -0.23 -33.66
N GLY A 533 -13.69 0.23 -34.48
CA GLY A 533 -15.12 -0.04 -34.31
C GLY A 533 -15.89 1.27 -34.27
N GLY A 534 -16.04 1.91 -35.43
CA GLY A 534 -17.23 2.71 -35.66
C GLY A 534 -18.42 1.77 -35.54
N GLU A 535 -19.06 1.76 -34.37
CA GLU A 535 -20.52 1.77 -34.40
C GLU A 535 -20.85 3.03 -35.20
N THR A 536 -21.10 2.87 -36.51
CA THR A 536 -22.09 3.71 -37.17
C THR A 536 -23.21 3.90 -36.15
N PRO A 537 -23.60 5.14 -35.79
CA PRO A 537 -24.77 5.32 -34.97
C PRO A 537 -25.87 4.57 -35.68
N GLN A 538 -26.31 3.45 -35.12
CA GLN A 538 -27.49 2.76 -35.61
C GLN A 538 -28.57 3.84 -35.51
N PRO A 539 -29.14 4.32 -36.62
CA PRO A 539 -30.25 5.26 -36.52
C PRO A 539 -31.26 4.54 -35.65
N ALA A 540 -31.67 5.21 -34.57
CA ALA A 540 -32.66 4.69 -33.65
C ALA A 540 -33.75 3.98 -34.44
N ALA A 541 -33.98 2.70 -34.11
CA ALA A 541 -35.18 2.00 -34.55
C ALA A 541 -36.37 2.88 -34.15
N GLY A 542 -36.96 3.58 -35.13
CA GLY A 542 -37.91 4.66 -34.87
C GLY A 542 -37.99 5.77 -35.92
N ALA A 543 -37.23 5.72 -37.02
CA ALA A 543 -37.50 6.59 -38.16
C ALA A 543 -38.38 5.85 -39.19
N ALA A 544 -39.67 6.19 -39.19
CA ALA A 544 -40.60 5.79 -40.24
C ALA A 544 -40.07 6.21 -41.62
N PRO A 545 -40.30 5.43 -42.70
CA PRO A 545 -39.93 5.85 -44.04
C PRO A 545 -40.69 7.14 -44.40
N ALA A 546 -39.99 8.09 -45.00
CA ALA A 546 -40.57 9.34 -45.49
C ALA A 546 -41.71 9.05 -46.48
N PRO A 547 -42.83 9.78 -46.43
CA PRO A 547 -43.95 9.54 -47.33
C PRO A 547 -43.61 9.95 -48.76
N ASP A 548 -44.00 9.08 -49.69
CA ASP A 548 -43.96 9.26 -51.13
C ASP A 548 -44.85 10.47 -51.54
N PRO A 549 -44.39 11.43 -52.36
CA PRO A 549 -45.12 12.68 -52.61
C PRO A 549 -46.35 12.57 -53.53
N THR A 550 -46.95 11.37 -53.67
CA THR A 550 -48.03 11.12 -54.65
C THR A 550 -49.36 10.62 -54.07
N GLN A 551 -49.66 10.84 -52.78
CA GLN A 551 -50.98 10.52 -52.24
C GLN A 551 -51.70 11.74 -51.67
N THR A 552 -52.79 12.11 -52.35
CA THR A 552 -53.81 13.08 -51.91
C THR A 552 -54.42 12.67 -50.57
N PRO A 553 -54.70 13.61 -49.64
CA PRO A 553 -55.23 13.29 -48.33
C PRO A 553 -56.72 12.94 -48.42
N ASN A 554 -57.10 11.78 -47.88
CA ASN A 554 -58.48 11.43 -47.57
C ASN A 554 -58.77 11.86 -46.11
N PRO A 555 -59.91 12.49 -45.78
CA PRO A 555 -60.13 13.08 -44.46
C PRO A 555 -60.31 12.03 -43.35
N GLU A 556 -59.76 12.35 -42.18
CA GLU A 556 -59.95 11.63 -40.91
C GLU A 556 -61.43 11.51 -40.52
N ALA A 557 -61.82 10.33 -40.03
CA ALA A 557 -63.04 10.15 -39.25
C ALA A 557 -62.72 10.31 -37.75
N ILE A 558 -63.37 11.28 -37.10
CA ILE A 558 -63.31 11.54 -35.65
C ILE A 558 -64.24 10.56 -34.93
N PRO A 559 -63.86 10.02 -33.74
CA PRO A 559 -64.72 9.11 -32.97
C PRO A 559 -65.78 9.85 -32.13
N ASP A 560 -67.00 9.29 -32.19
CA ASP A 560 -68.10 9.31 -31.21
C ASP A 560 -68.65 10.64 -30.67
N ALA A 561 -69.87 10.97 -31.13
CA ALA A 561 -70.83 11.79 -30.40
C ALA A 561 -72.29 11.31 -30.66
N TYR A 562 -72.93 10.78 -29.61
CA TYR A 562 -74.37 10.64 -29.33
C TYR A 562 -75.34 10.01 -30.35
N ALA A 563 -76.08 8.98 -29.91
CA ALA A 563 -77.55 9.03 -29.73
C ALA A 563 -78.12 7.72 -29.13
N ASP A 564 -78.95 7.89 -28.10
CA ASP A 564 -79.95 6.92 -27.62
C ASP A 564 -80.99 6.59 -28.70
N SER A 565 -81.53 5.36 -28.67
CA SER A 565 -82.97 5.01 -28.61
C SER A 565 -83.37 3.76 -29.41
N THR A 566 -84.17 2.93 -28.71
CA THR A 566 -84.92 1.70 -29.08
C THR A 566 -84.17 0.40 -29.28
#